data_AF-A0A957LQ98-F1
#
_entry.id   AF-A0A957LQ98-F1
#
_cell.length_a   1.000
_cell.length_b   1.000
_cell.length_c   1.000
_cell.angle_alpha   90.00
_cell.angle_beta   90.00
_cell.angle_gamma   90.00
#
_symmetry.space_group_name_H-M   'P 1'
#
loop_
_entity.id
_entity.type
_entity.pdbx_description
1 polymer ?
#
loop_
_entity_poly.entity_id
_entity_poly.type
_entity_poly.pdbx_seq_one_letter_code
_entity_poly.pdbx_strand_id
1 'polypeptide(L)'
;NAPETLIAEPGATVAVELVWQPLRSESRNLVRFAQLLDGGGALVAQQDTIPCSGECPATSWLDGEYLLDGVTLLMSDTLPAGDYRLITGWYDAETQVRLDAVDGDGAPLAENVVELLLRVSVSR
;
A
#
# COMPACT_ATOMS: atom_id res chain seq x y z
N ASN A 1 3.16 17.06 -13.53
CA ASN A 1 2.08 16.07 -13.59
C ASN A 1 1.29 16.15 -12.30
N ALA A 2 -0.02 16.40 -12.37
CA ALA A 2 -0.87 16.38 -11.19
C ALA A 2 -1.00 14.94 -10.66
N PRO A 3 -1.16 14.73 -9.35
CA PRO A 3 -1.45 13.41 -8.82
C PRO A 3 -2.75 12.86 -9.42
N GLU A 4 -2.76 11.57 -9.75
CA GLU A 4 -4.00 10.88 -10.10
C GLU A 4 -4.91 10.87 -8.87
N THR A 5 -6.19 11.18 -9.05
CA THR A 5 -7.16 11.24 -7.96
C THR A 5 -8.32 10.31 -8.26
N LEU A 6 -8.58 9.38 -7.34
CA LEU A 6 -9.77 8.54 -7.32
C LEU A 6 -10.84 9.20 -6.48
N ILE A 7 -12.07 9.22 -6.98
CA ILE A 7 -13.24 9.64 -6.20
C ILE A 7 -13.83 8.41 -5.53
N ALA A 8 -13.97 8.47 -4.21
CA ALA A 8 -14.60 7.42 -3.41
C ALA A 8 -15.88 7.94 -2.74
N GLU A 9 -16.85 7.06 -2.63
CA GLU A 9 -18.09 7.29 -1.88
C GLU A 9 -18.02 6.55 -0.54
N PRO A 10 -18.73 7.01 0.50
CA PRO A 10 -18.89 6.23 1.72
C PRO A 10 -19.45 4.82 1.44
N GLY A 11 -18.90 3.80 2.10
CA GLY A 11 -19.25 2.40 1.89
C GLY A 11 -18.74 1.78 0.58
N ALA A 12 -18.11 2.57 -0.30
CA ALA A 12 -17.56 2.06 -1.54
C ALA A 12 -16.27 1.27 -1.31
N THR A 13 -15.91 0.49 -2.32
CA THR A 13 -14.62 -0.21 -2.38
C THR A 13 -13.70 0.53 -3.33
N VAL A 14 -12.51 0.90 -2.85
CA VAL A 14 -11.43 1.46 -3.67
C VAL A 14 -10.48 0.33 -4.04
N ALA A 15 -10.27 0.12 -5.34
CA ALA A 15 -9.31 -0.84 -5.87
C ALA A 15 -8.05 -0.12 -6.36
N VAL A 16 -6.88 -0.65 -6.00
CA VAL A 16 -5.57 -0.13 -6.43
C VAL A 16 -4.73 -1.31 -6.89
N GLU A 17 -4.07 -1.20 -8.03
CA GLU A 17 -3.11 -2.20 -8.49
C GLU A 17 -1.69 -1.69 -8.21
N LEU A 18 -0.94 -2.43 -7.42
CA LEU A 18 0.47 -2.20 -7.19
C LEU A 18 1.29 -3.14 -8.07
N VAL A 19 2.42 -2.64 -8.55
CA VAL A 19 3.38 -3.44 -9.31
C VAL A 19 4.69 -3.48 -8.55
N TRP A 20 5.12 -4.69 -8.20
CA TRP A 20 6.38 -4.90 -7.49
C TRP A 20 7.38 -5.63 -8.37
N GLN A 21 8.65 -5.23 -8.26
CA GLN A 21 9.77 -5.95 -8.88
C GLN A 21 10.76 -6.38 -7.78
N PRO A 22 10.76 -7.65 -7.38
CA PRO A 22 11.78 -8.19 -6.47
C PRO A 22 13.15 -8.08 -7.13
N LEU A 23 14.07 -7.34 -6.52
CA LEU A 23 15.42 -7.16 -7.07
C LEU A 23 16.40 -8.27 -6.67
N ARG A 24 16.02 -9.08 -5.68
CA ARG A 24 16.78 -10.21 -5.15
C ARG A 24 15.83 -11.19 -4.47
N SER A 25 16.30 -12.41 -4.28
CA SER A 25 15.53 -13.42 -3.57
C SER A 25 15.28 -13.02 -2.12
N GLU A 26 14.09 -13.29 -1.61
CA GLU A 26 13.66 -12.97 -0.26
C GLU A 26 13.28 -14.25 0.49
N SER A 27 13.84 -14.43 1.68
CA SER A 27 13.60 -15.63 2.50
C SER A 27 12.63 -15.39 3.66
N ARG A 28 12.29 -14.12 3.93
CA ARG A 28 11.37 -13.73 5.00
C ARG A 28 9.91 -13.90 4.57
N ASN A 29 9.04 -14.10 5.55
CA ASN A 29 7.60 -14.05 5.34
C ASN A 29 7.17 -12.59 5.37
N LEU A 30 7.08 -11.96 4.19
CA LEU A 30 6.70 -10.55 4.10
C LEU A 30 5.19 -10.39 3.88
N VAL A 31 4.62 -9.38 4.53
CA VAL A 31 3.25 -8.91 4.30
C VAL A 31 3.32 -7.48 3.79
N ARG A 32 2.60 -7.21 2.70
CA ARG A 32 2.40 -5.86 2.20
C ARG A 32 1.25 -5.24 2.97
N PHE A 33 1.46 -4.02 3.46
CA PHE A 33 0.38 -3.17 3.93
C PHE A 33 0.05 -2.11 2.88
N ALA A 34 -1.23 -1.77 2.76
CA ALA A 34 -1.70 -0.57 2.08
C ALA A 34 -2.64 0.16 3.03
N GLN A 35 -2.39 1.44 3.28
CA GLN A 35 -3.08 2.22 4.29
C GLN A 35 -3.56 3.54 3.70
N LEU A 36 -4.85 3.83 3.89
CA LEU A 36 -5.46 5.10 3.55
C LEU A 36 -5.51 5.96 4.81
N LEU A 37 -4.89 7.14 4.75
CA LEU A 37 -4.79 8.09 5.85
C LEU A 37 -5.57 9.37 5.54
N ASP A 38 -6.22 9.95 6.54
CA ASP A 38 -6.84 11.28 6.41
C ASP A 38 -5.80 12.42 6.48
N GLY A 39 -6.28 13.67 6.38
CA GLY A 39 -5.43 14.87 6.47
C GLY A 39 -4.72 15.05 7.81
N GLY A 40 -5.19 14.40 8.88
CA GLY A 40 -4.52 14.34 10.19
C GLY A 40 -3.56 13.17 10.35
N GLY A 41 -3.46 12.28 9.36
CA GLY A 41 -2.67 11.05 9.42
C GLY A 41 -3.37 9.90 10.15
N ALA A 42 -4.66 10.03 10.46
CA ALA A 42 -5.41 8.93 11.06
C ALA A 42 -5.69 7.85 10.02
N LEU A 43 -5.58 6.58 10.44
CA LEU A 43 -5.86 5.44 9.59
C LEU A 43 -7.36 5.28 9.37
N VAL A 44 -7.78 5.22 8.11
CA VAL A 44 -9.18 5.20 7.69
C VAL A 44 -9.58 3.84 7.13
N ALA A 45 -8.71 3.26 6.30
CA ALA A 45 -8.87 1.94 5.71
C ALA A 45 -7.50 1.32 5.51
N GLN A 46 -7.42 0.00 5.55
CA GLN A 46 -6.19 -0.71 5.23
C GLN A 46 -6.44 -2.10 4.69
N GLN A 47 -5.40 -2.65 4.07
CA GLN A 47 -5.31 -4.07 3.75
C GLN A 47 -3.88 -4.54 3.96
N ASP A 48 -3.76 -5.61 4.74
CA ASP A 48 -2.50 -6.30 5.03
C ASP A 48 -2.61 -7.69 4.45
N THR A 49 -1.86 -8.00 3.39
CA THR A 49 -1.91 -9.32 2.74
C THR A 49 -0.61 -9.63 2.03
N ILE A 50 -0.32 -10.92 1.86
CA ILE A 50 0.68 -11.39 0.90
C ILE A 50 0.13 -11.09 -0.52
N PRO A 51 0.97 -10.77 -1.53
CA PRO A 51 0.50 -10.53 -2.89
C PRO A 51 -0.28 -11.69 -3.50
N CYS A 52 -0.95 -11.42 -4.62
CA CYS A 52 -1.82 -12.38 -5.31
C CYS A 52 -2.91 -12.96 -4.38
N SER A 53 -3.50 -12.11 -3.54
CA SER A 53 -4.52 -12.51 -2.56
C SER A 53 -4.08 -13.63 -1.59
N GLY A 54 -2.79 -13.70 -1.25
CA GLY A 54 -2.26 -14.72 -0.34
C GLY A 54 -1.36 -15.76 -1.00
N GLU A 55 -1.37 -15.85 -2.34
CA GLU A 55 -0.81 -16.99 -3.07
C GLU A 55 0.62 -16.78 -3.58
N CYS A 56 1.17 -15.57 -3.42
CA CYS A 56 2.54 -15.23 -3.87
C CYS A 56 3.41 -14.83 -2.66
N PRO A 57 3.78 -15.76 -1.75
CA PRO A 57 4.68 -15.46 -0.64
C PRO A 57 6.05 -15.01 -1.14
N ALA A 58 6.75 -14.17 -0.37
CA ALA A 58 8.04 -13.62 -0.78
C ALA A 58 9.10 -14.68 -1.10
N THR A 59 9.00 -15.85 -0.46
CA THR A 59 9.86 -17.01 -0.69
C THR A 59 9.66 -17.69 -2.04
N SER A 60 8.57 -17.42 -2.75
CA SER A 60 8.34 -17.93 -4.11
C SER A 60 8.72 -16.94 -5.21
N TRP A 61 9.11 -15.71 -4.84
CA TRP A 61 9.43 -14.70 -5.84
C TRP A 61 10.75 -14.97 -6.56
N LEU A 62 10.77 -14.63 -7.85
CA LEU A 62 11.93 -14.69 -8.72
C LEU A 62 12.55 -13.30 -8.89
N ASP A 63 13.88 -13.27 -8.89
CA ASP A 63 14.64 -12.04 -9.12
C ASP A 63 14.29 -11.44 -10.50
N GLY A 64 13.89 -10.17 -10.49
CA GLY A 64 13.56 -9.39 -11.68
C GLY A 64 12.15 -9.60 -12.24
N GLU A 65 11.32 -10.46 -11.66
CA GLU A 65 9.93 -10.63 -12.10
C GLU A 65 9.05 -9.43 -11.73
N TYR A 66 7.85 -9.36 -12.31
CA TYR A 66 6.84 -8.37 -11.93
C TYR A 66 5.64 -9.05 -11.29
N LEU A 67 5.29 -8.60 -10.08
CA LEU A 67 4.12 -9.05 -9.35
C LEU A 67 3.03 -8.00 -9.49
N LEU A 68 1.86 -8.41 -10.02
CA LEU A 68 0.65 -7.60 -9.99
C LEU A 68 -0.09 -7.88 -8.68
N ASP A 69 -0.33 -6.84 -7.92
CA ASP A 69 -0.80 -6.94 -6.56
C ASP A 69 -2.03 -6.05 -6.34
N GLY A 70 -3.20 -6.68 -6.41
CA GLY A 70 -4.49 -6.03 -6.23
C GLY A 70 -4.77 -5.74 -4.76
N VAL A 71 -4.95 -4.47 -4.45
CA VAL A 71 -5.35 -3.96 -3.15
C VAL A 71 -6.81 -3.51 -3.19
N THR A 72 -7.58 -3.94 -2.19
CA THR A 72 -9.00 -3.62 -2.06
C THR A 72 -9.24 -2.99 -0.69
N LEU A 73 -9.60 -1.71 -0.67
CA LEU A 73 -9.87 -0.95 0.55
C LEU A 73 -11.37 -0.67 0.65
N LEU A 74 -12.01 -1.21 1.68
CA LEU A 74 -13.41 -0.93 1.98
C LEU A 74 -13.50 0.38 2.78
N MET A 75 -14.22 1.36 2.23
CA MET A 75 -14.45 2.64 2.87
C MET A 75 -15.56 2.51 3.92
N SER A 76 -15.46 3.28 5.01
CA SER A 76 -16.55 3.38 5.99
C SER A 76 -17.80 4.00 5.36
N ASP A 77 -18.99 3.55 5.76
CA ASP A 77 -20.27 4.19 5.39
C ASP A 77 -20.39 5.62 5.94
N THR A 78 -19.57 5.98 6.92
CA THR A 78 -19.51 7.31 7.54
C THR A 78 -18.23 8.07 7.18
N LEU A 79 -17.57 7.68 6.09
CA LEU A 79 -16.33 8.30 5.63
C LEU A 79 -16.53 9.81 5.42
N PRO A 80 -15.79 10.69 6.13
CA PRO A 80 -15.93 12.13 5.95
C PRO A 80 -15.55 12.59 4.54
N ALA A 81 -16.13 13.71 4.10
CA ALA A 81 -15.65 14.39 2.90
C ALA A 81 -14.23 14.95 3.15
N GLY A 82 -13.35 14.81 2.16
CA GLY A 82 -11.96 15.25 2.26
C GLY A 82 -11.01 14.50 1.34
N ASP A 83 -9.74 14.88 1.43
CA ASP A 83 -8.65 14.23 0.70
C ASP A 83 -7.87 13.29 1.61
N TYR A 84 -7.51 12.15 1.04
CA TYR A 84 -6.85 11.05 1.73
C TYR A 84 -5.58 10.64 0.99
N ARG A 85 -4.57 10.27 1.77
CA ARG A 85 -3.26 9.84 1.28
C ARG A 85 -3.16 8.33 1.35
N LEU A 86 -2.70 7.71 0.27
CA LEU A 86 -2.43 6.29 0.24
C LEU A 86 -0.94 6.03 0.46
N ILE A 87 -0.62 5.19 1.43
CA ILE A 87 0.75 4.75 1.71
C ILE A 87 0.83 3.22 1.64
N THR A 88 2.01 2.70 1.33
CA THR A 88 2.26 1.25 1.29
C THR A 88 3.69 0.93 1.71
N GLY A 89 3.95 -0.35 1.94
CA GLY A 89 5.26 -0.88 2.26
C GLY A 89 5.14 -2.34 2.69
N TRP A 90 6.20 -2.83 3.31
CA TRP A 90 6.32 -4.22 3.71
C TRP A 90 6.72 -4.33 5.16
N TYR A 91 6.25 -5.36 5.84
CA TYR A 91 6.79 -5.78 7.13
C TYR A 91 7.05 -7.28 7.14
N ASP A 92 7.96 -7.67 8.01
CA ASP A 92 8.22 -9.07 8.29
C ASP A 92 7.14 -9.61 9.24
N ALA A 93 6.41 -10.64 8.81
CA ALA A 93 5.25 -11.18 9.51
C ALA A 93 5.61 -11.82 10.86
N GLU A 94 6.85 -12.30 11.02
CA GLU A 94 7.30 -12.96 12.24
C GLU A 94 7.65 -11.91 13.31
N THR A 95 8.38 -10.87 12.92
CA THR A 95 8.86 -9.83 13.83
C THR A 95 7.91 -8.65 13.96
N GLN A 96 6.96 -8.49 13.03
CA GLN A 96 6.05 -7.34 12.92
C GLN A 96 6.80 -6.01 12.70
N VAL A 97 8.01 -6.05 12.15
CA VAL A 97 8.85 -4.89 11.88
C VAL A 97 8.77 -4.49 10.41
N ARG A 98 8.53 -3.21 10.14
CA ARG A 98 8.58 -2.64 8.78
C ARG A 98 9.97 -2.74 8.20
N LEU A 99 10.07 -3.12 6.93
CA LEU A 99 11.32 -3.10 6.19
C LEU A 99 11.75 -1.66 5.91
N ASP A 100 13.06 -1.43 5.84
CA ASP A 100 13.59 -0.13 5.42
C ASP A 100 13.08 0.23 4.03
N ALA A 101 12.55 1.44 3.90
CA ALA A 101 12.10 2.00 2.63
C ALA A 101 13.05 3.13 2.23
N VAL A 102 13.46 3.15 0.96
CA VAL A 102 14.36 4.17 0.40
C VAL A 102 13.79 4.69 -0.91
N ASP A 103 14.15 5.92 -1.28
CA ASP A 103 13.85 6.47 -2.60
C ASP A 103 14.82 5.98 -3.69
N GLY A 104 14.66 6.50 -4.92
CA GLY A 104 15.50 6.13 -6.06
C GLY A 104 16.97 6.51 -5.93
N ASP A 105 17.31 7.45 -5.04
CA ASP A 105 18.68 7.86 -4.72
C ASP A 105 19.25 7.10 -3.52
N GLY A 106 18.45 6.20 -2.91
CA GLY A 106 18.81 5.41 -1.73
C GLY A 106 18.65 6.16 -0.41
N ALA A 107 18.00 7.33 -0.40
CA ALA A 107 17.74 8.06 0.84
C ALA A 107 16.59 7.38 1.61
N PRO A 108 16.70 7.21 2.95
CA PRO A 108 15.64 6.62 3.75
C PRO A 108 14.35 7.43 3.70
N LEU A 109 13.22 6.72 3.57
CA LEU A 109 11.88 7.29 3.66
C LEU A 109 11.39 7.30 5.10
N ALA A 110 10.65 8.36 5.47
CA ALA A 110 10.10 8.49 6.81
C ALA A 110 9.18 7.30 7.14
N GLU A 111 9.26 6.81 8.38
CA GLU A 111 8.41 5.72 8.91
C GLU A 111 8.46 4.41 8.12
N ASN A 112 9.45 4.26 7.23
CA ASN A 112 9.62 3.09 6.37
C ASN A 112 8.39 2.84 5.48
N VAL A 113 7.80 3.91 4.93
CA VAL A 113 6.62 3.84 4.05
C VAL A 113 6.86 4.57 2.72
N VAL A 114 6.18 4.10 1.68
CA VAL A 114 6.10 4.77 0.38
C VAL A 114 4.75 5.46 0.27
N GLU A 115 4.74 6.79 0.13
CA GLU A 115 3.53 7.54 -0.18
C GLU A 115 3.27 7.49 -1.69
N LEU A 116 2.10 6.99 -2.07
CA LEU A 116 1.71 6.87 -3.47
C LEU A 116 1.24 8.22 -4.00
N LEU A 117 1.54 8.48 -5.27
CA LEU A 117 1.05 9.69 -5.97
C LEU A 117 -0.46 9.69 -6.14
N LEU A 118 -1.08 8.51 -6.07
CA LEU A 118 -2.53 8.33 -6.09
C LEU A 118 -3.16 8.94 -4.84
N ARG A 119 -4.11 9.85 -5.04
CA ARG A 119 -4.96 10.42 -3.98
C ARG A 119 -6.35 9.82 -4.03
N VAL A 120 -7.00 9.74 -2.88
CA VAL A 120 -8.42 9.42 -2.80
C VAL A 120 -9.13 10.66 -2.27
N SER A 121 -10.20 11.07 -2.93
CA SER A 121 -11.02 12.21 -2.50
C SER A 121 -12.47 11.76 -2.35
N VAL A 122 -13.13 12.27 -1.30
CA VAL A 122 -14.54 12.01 -1.03
C VAL A 122 -15.28 13.33 -1.15
N SER A 123 -16.18 13.40 -2.13
CA SER A 123 -17.07 14.55 -2.31
C SER A 123 -18.19 14.58 -1.27
N ARG A 124 -18.79 15.76 -1.08
CA ARG A 124 -19.99 15.95 -0.27
C ARG A 124 -21.26 15.54 -0.99
#